data_AF-Q4DL75-F1
#
_entry.id   AF-Q4DL75-F1
#
_cell.length_a   1.000
_cell.length_b   1.000
_cell.length_c   1.000
_cell.angle_alpha   90.00
_cell.angle_beta   90.00
_cell.angle_gamma   90.00
#
_symmetry.space_group_name_H-M   'P 1'
#
loop_
_entity.id
_entity.type
_entity.pdbx_description
1 polymer ?
#
loop_
_entity_poly.entity_id
_entity_poly.type
_entity_poly.pdbx_seq_one_letter_code
_entity_poly.pdbx_strand_id
1 'polypeptide(L)'
;MDSYASTALVIWGSTGKRLQFTRQDLQMPESVKERPNHHFFEKQWDSVAGFWMNRVLKEAALQQMTVQDIVQCIVSDIERRWEQRKKEKSLYKKRKRLLDSSNITAAGAPSPHVLITNIVSLEAYRQLVAEDSLQQFVTAVLEKVEEVAKEKVAHHAILVDDDDKSDTESPAKDKVKEKQGEDGDGTGPGKAKKRARHEEGDSVSFDDHVAFVCTFSSEAKAARVVSELHGSTFDSRAVLCRFYAL
;
A
#
# COMPACT_ATOMS: atom_id res chain seq x y z
N MET A 1 16.38 -62.44 12.44
CA MET A 1 15.85 -61.48 11.46
C MET A 1 14.94 -60.54 12.23
N ASP A 2 15.49 -59.44 12.73
CA ASP A 2 14.70 -58.46 13.46
C ASP A 2 13.85 -57.70 12.44
N SER A 3 12.60 -58.15 12.31
CA SER A 3 11.55 -57.39 11.68
C SER A 3 11.42 -56.09 12.48
N TYR A 4 12.00 -55.01 11.98
CA TYR A 4 11.68 -53.66 12.42
C TYR A 4 10.19 -53.44 12.12
N ALA A 5 9.34 -53.80 13.09
CA ALA A 5 7.96 -53.36 13.11
C ALA A 5 8.02 -51.84 13.19
N SER A 6 7.86 -51.18 12.03
CA SER A 6 7.70 -49.75 11.97
C SER A 6 6.45 -49.42 12.77
N THR A 7 6.63 -49.05 14.03
CA THR A 7 5.58 -48.50 14.89
C THR A 7 5.23 -47.15 14.33
N ALA A 8 4.46 -47.15 13.23
CA ALA A 8 3.94 -45.93 12.64
C ALA A 8 3.05 -45.28 13.69
N LEU A 9 3.54 -44.19 14.29
CA LEU A 9 2.80 -43.39 15.23
C LEU A 9 1.47 -43.00 14.59
N VAL A 10 0.36 -43.57 15.09
CA VAL A 10 -0.97 -43.28 14.56
C VAL A 10 -1.42 -41.95 15.11
N ILE A 11 -1.46 -40.93 14.25
CA ILE A 11 -1.92 -39.59 14.62
C ILE A 11 -3.41 -39.49 14.32
N TRP A 12 -4.19 -39.11 15.34
CA TRP A 12 -5.63 -38.89 15.20
C TRP A 12 -5.92 -37.38 15.26
N GLY A 13 -6.75 -36.91 14.34
CA GLY A 13 -7.36 -35.59 14.44
C GLY A 13 -8.45 -35.57 15.52
N SER A 14 -8.77 -34.38 16.00
CA SER A 14 -9.84 -34.12 16.99
C SER A 14 -11.23 -34.62 16.56
N THR A 15 -11.42 -34.86 15.27
CA THR A 15 -12.63 -35.41 14.64
C THR A 15 -12.71 -36.94 14.72
N GLY A 16 -11.68 -37.60 15.26
CA GLY A 16 -11.57 -39.06 15.25
C GLY A 16 -11.11 -39.64 13.91
N LYS A 17 -10.70 -38.82 12.94
CA LYS A 17 -10.05 -39.33 11.71
C LYS A 17 -8.56 -39.58 11.93
N ARG A 18 -8.06 -40.70 11.42
CA ARG A 18 -6.64 -41.01 11.35
C ARG A 18 -5.97 -40.18 10.25
N LEU A 19 -4.93 -39.44 10.60
CA LEU A 19 -4.03 -38.81 9.63
C LEU A 19 -3.08 -39.87 9.07
N GLN A 20 -2.89 -39.85 7.75
CA GLN A 20 -1.98 -40.75 7.04
C GLN A 20 -0.55 -40.19 6.94
N PHE A 21 -0.30 -39.02 7.52
CA PHE A 21 0.98 -38.34 7.48
C PHE A 21 1.29 -37.70 8.83
N THR A 22 2.54 -37.33 8.99
CA THR A 22 3.13 -36.77 10.19
C THR A 22 3.77 -35.40 9.89
N ARG A 23 4.26 -34.75 10.94
CA ARG A 23 5.01 -33.50 10.78
C ARG A 23 6.26 -33.66 9.88
N GLN A 24 6.85 -34.85 9.84
CA GLN A 24 8.04 -35.16 9.03
C GLN A 24 7.73 -35.22 7.54
N ASP A 25 6.49 -35.44 7.15
CA ASP A 25 6.07 -35.44 5.74
C ASP A 25 5.87 -34.01 5.20
N LEU A 26 5.73 -33.02 6.11
CA LEU A 26 5.62 -31.59 5.79
C LEU A 26 7.00 -30.92 5.71
N GLN A 27 7.92 -31.54 4.99
CA GLN A 27 9.26 -31.00 4.71
C GLN A 27 9.21 -29.93 3.60
N MET A 28 10.21 -29.04 3.62
CA MET A 28 10.35 -28.01 2.61
C MET A 28 10.69 -28.63 1.25
N PRO A 29 9.87 -28.41 0.21
CA PRO A 29 10.16 -28.91 -1.13
C PRO A 29 11.47 -28.37 -1.67
N GLU A 30 12.16 -29.17 -2.48
CA GLU A 30 13.41 -28.73 -3.11
C GLU A 30 13.22 -27.54 -4.05
N SER A 31 12.05 -27.43 -4.68
CA SER A 31 11.68 -26.28 -5.54
C SER A 31 11.68 -24.93 -4.80
N VAL A 32 11.59 -24.93 -3.46
CA VAL A 32 11.71 -23.70 -2.66
C VAL A 32 13.18 -23.23 -2.55
N LYS A 33 14.15 -24.14 -2.67
CA LYS A 33 15.59 -23.83 -2.60
C LYS A 33 16.06 -22.97 -3.77
N GLU A 34 15.39 -23.07 -4.91
CA GLU A 34 15.68 -22.29 -6.12
C GLU A 34 15.14 -20.85 -6.05
N ARG A 35 14.33 -20.51 -5.03
CA ARG A 35 13.72 -19.19 -4.92
C ARG A 35 14.70 -18.14 -4.38
N PRO A 36 14.61 -16.87 -4.84
CA PRO A 36 15.48 -15.79 -4.37
C PRO A 36 15.31 -15.45 -2.88
N ASN A 37 14.17 -15.79 -2.29
CA ASN A 37 13.85 -15.60 -0.87
C ASN A 37 13.97 -16.90 -0.06
N HIS A 38 14.67 -17.93 -0.54
CA HIS A 38 14.86 -19.22 0.13
C HIS A 38 15.24 -19.09 1.61
N HIS A 39 16.17 -18.21 1.97
CA HIS A 39 16.59 -18.06 3.37
C HIS A 39 15.47 -17.55 4.30
N PHE A 40 14.47 -16.85 3.76
CA PHE A 40 13.28 -16.49 4.52
C PHE A 40 12.37 -17.72 4.73
N PHE A 41 12.20 -18.54 3.69
CA PHE A 41 11.49 -19.82 3.81
C PHE A 41 12.13 -20.73 4.86
N GLU A 42 13.43 -20.94 4.78
CA GLU A 42 14.20 -21.75 5.72
C GLU A 42 13.95 -21.32 7.19
N LYS A 43 13.96 -20.00 7.45
CA LYS A 43 13.70 -19.44 8.80
C LYS A 43 12.25 -19.55 9.26
N GLN A 44 11.28 -19.64 8.35
CA GLN A 44 9.86 -19.67 8.68
C GLN A 44 9.27 -21.07 8.65
N TRP A 45 9.88 -21.99 7.90
CA TRP A 45 9.30 -23.27 7.54
C TRP A 45 8.83 -24.06 8.75
N ASP A 46 9.72 -24.27 9.72
CA ASP A 46 9.42 -25.14 10.86
C ASP A 46 8.26 -24.62 11.71
N SER A 47 8.20 -23.29 11.89
CA SER A 47 7.12 -22.63 12.61
C SER A 47 5.79 -22.73 11.84
N VAL A 48 5.80 -22.41 10.54
CA VAL A 48 4.57 -22.38 9.74
C VAL A 48 4.04 -23.79 9.50
N ALA A 49 4.88 -24.76 9.18
CA ALA A 49 4.44 -26.13 8.99
C ALA A 49 4.04 -26.79 10.33
N GLY A 50 4.61 -26.37 11.48
CA GLY A 50 4.10 -26.73 12.80
C GLY A 50 2.71 -26.17 13.08
N PHE A 51 2.46 -24.91 12.70
CA PHE A 51 1.13 -24.30 12.77
C PHE A 51 0.12 -25.05 11.89
N TRP A 52 0.46 -25.35 10.63
CA TRP A 52 -0.42 -26.07 9.72
C TRP A 52 -0.71 -27.50 10.20
N MET A 53 0.25 -28.22 10.76
CA MET A 53 0.01 -29.54 11.35
C MET A 53 -1.03 -29.47 12.49
N ASN A 54 -0.87 -28.51 13.41
CA ASN A 54 -1.84 -28.28 14.48
C ASN A 54 -3.23 -27.89 13.95
N ARG A 55 -3.27 -27.16 12.84
CA ARG A 55 -4.51 -26.77 12.18
C ARG A 55 -5.22 -27.96 11.55
N VAL A 56 -4.50 -28.82 10.84
CA VAL A 56 -5.03 -30.06 10.26
C VAL A 56 -5.62 -30.98 11.34
N LEU A 57 -4.98 -31.07 12.51
CA LEU A 57 -5.51 -31.87 13.63
C LEU A 57 -6.88 -31.37 14.12
N LYS A 58 -7.20 -30.08 13.94
CA LYS A 58 -8.42 -29.44 14.43
C LYS A 58 -9.51 -29.31 13.36
N GLU A 59 -9.14 -29.09 12.10
CA GLU A 59 -10.09 -28.76 11.03
C GLU A 59 -10.38 -29.97 10.15
N ALA A 60 -11.63 -30.47 10.20
CA ALA A 60 -12.08 -31.64 9.43
C ALA A 60 -11.84 -31.53 7.91
N ALA A 61 -11.95 -30.31 7.36
CA ALA A 61 -11.74 -30.05 5.94
C ALA A 61 -10.28 -30.28 5.53
N LEU A 62 -9.32 -29.85 6.35
CA LEU A 62 -7.89 -29.97 6.06
C LEU A 62 -7.39 -31.41 6.17
N GLN A 63 -8.07 -32.27 6.94
CA GLN A 63 -7.72 -33.68 7.10
C GLN A 63 -7.96 -34.51 5.82
N GLN A 64 -8.71 -33.97 4.87
CA GLN A 64 -8.96 -34.60 3.57
C GLN A 64 -7.97 -34.14 2.49
N MET A 65 -7.15 -33.12 2.79
CA MET A 65 -6.15 -32.61 1.86
C MET A 65 -4.96 -33.55 1.79
N THR A 66 -4.32 -33.59 0.62
CA THR A 66 -3.07 -34.34 0.47
C THR A 66 -1.93 -33.58 1.17
N VAL A 67 -0.85 -34.30 1.49
CA VAL A 67 0.38 -33.69 2.02
C VAL A 67 0.89 -32.59 1.10
N GLN A 68 0.84 -32.83 -0.22
CA GLN A 68 1.28 -31.87 -1.23
C GLN A 68 0.46 -30.58 -1.18
N ASP A 69 -0.86 -30.67 -1.04
CA ASP A 69 -1.73 -29.49 -0.95
C ASP A 69 -1.46 -28.67 0.32
N ILE A 70 -1.21 -29.34 1.44
CA ILE A 70 -0.87 -28.68 2.72
C ILE A 70 0.49 -27.99 2.60
N VAL A 71 1.47 -28.65 2.01
CA VAL A 71 2.79 -28.07 1.72
C VAL A 71 2.67 -26.86 0.80
N GLN A 72 1.82 -26.92 -0.22
CA GLN A 72 1.55 -25.76 -1.09
C GLN A 72 0.91 -24.60 -0.31
N CYS A 73 -0.01 -24.90 0.61
CA CYS A 73 -0.60 -23.91 1.51
C CYS A 73 0.44 -23.26 2.46
N ILE A 74 1.40 -24.04 2.97
CA ILE A 74 2.54 -23.54 3.74
C ILE A 74 3.39 -22.59 2.88
N VAL A 75 3.71 -23.00 1.64
CA VAL A 75 4.48 -22.18 0.70
C VAL A 75 3.78 -20.85 0.44
N SER A 76 2.48 -20.89 0.12
CA SER A 76 1.67 -19.68 -0.11
C SER A 76 1.58 -18.78 1.11
N ASP A 77 1.48 -19.33 2.33
CA ASP A 77 1.45 -18.51 3.55
C ASP A 77 2.79 -17.81 3.80
N ILE A 78 3.92 -18.52 3.64
CA ILE A 78 5.25 -17.92 3.79
C ILE A 78 5.48 -16.85 2.71
N GLU A 79 5.09 -17.11 1.46
CA GLU A 79 5.22 -16.14 0.37
C GLU A 79 4.40 -14.88 0.66
N ARG A 80 3.16 -15.02 1.16
CA ARG A 80 2.33 -13.89 1.57
C ARG A 80 2.99 -13.08 2.68
N ARG A 81 3.57 -13.73 3.70
CA ARG A 81 4.31 -13.05 4.77
C ARG A 81 5.55 -12.33 4.24
N TRP A 82 6.24 -12.91 3.26
CA TRP A 82 7.38 -12.29 2.60
C TRP A 82 6.99 -11.01 1.86
N GLU A 83 5.94 -11.07 1.04
CA GLU A 83 5.44 -9.91 0.30
C GLU A 83 4.92 -8.81 1.25
N GLN A 84 4.23 -9.19 2.33
CA GLN A 84 3.85 -8.24 3.37
C GLN A 84 5.07 -7.54 3.97
N ARG A 85 6.12 -8.29 4.34
CA ARG A 85 7.36 -7.72 4.89
C ARG A 85 8.05 -6.79 3.89
N LYS A 86 8.04 -7.10 2.59
CA LYS A 86 8.57 -6.22 1.54
C LYS A 86 7.77 -4.93 1.44
N LYS A 87 6.44 -5.01 1.42
CA LYS A 87 5.54 -3.86 1.40
C LYS A 87 5.77 -2.95 2.61
N GLU A 88 5.81 -3.52 3.81
CA GLU A 88 6.07 -2.78 5.06
C GLU A 88 7.44 -2.10 5.07
N LYS A 89 8.50 -2.81 4.64
CA LYS A 89 9.85 -2.21 4.51
C LYS A 89 9.89 -1.07 3.50
N SER A 90 9.19 -1.22 2.38
CA SER A 90 9.10 -0.18 1.34
C SER A 90 8.42 1.08 1.90
N LEU A 91 7.28 0.89 2.57
CA LEU A 91 6.54 1.98 3.23
C LEU A 91 7.37 2.65 4.32
N TYR A 92 8.07 1.86 5.15
CA TYR A 92 8.97 2.40 6.17
C TYR A 92 10.06 3.28 5.55
N LYS A 93 10.72 2.83 4.47
CA LYS A 93 11.73 3.63 3.76
C LYS A 93 11.12 4.90 3.14
N LYS A 94 9.91 4.81 2.57
CA LYS A 94 9.20 5.98 2.00
C LYS A 94 8.92 7.01 3.10
N ARG A 95 8.35 6.59 4.23
CA ARG A 95 8.09 7.47 5.38
C ARG A 95 9.36 8.09 5.95
N LYS A 96 10.43 7.30 6.11
CA LYS A 96 11.72 7.83 6.60
C LYS A 96 12.26 8.93 5.68
N ARG A 97 12.12 8.79 4.36
CA ARG A 97 12.53 9.83 3.39
C ARG A 97 11.61 11.05 3.41
N LEU A 98 10.30 10.85 3.57
CA LEU A 98 9.34 11.93 3.66
C LEU A 98 9.56 12.82 4.89
N LEU A 99 10.06 12.26 5.99
CA LEU A 99 10.35 12.98 7.23
C LEU A 99 11.78 13.53 7.31
N ASP A 100 12.59 13.32 6.28
CA ASP A 100 13.94 13.86 6.21
C ASP A 100 13.88 15.30 5.69
N SER A 101 13.98 16.27 6.61
CA SER A 101 13.89 17.70 6.27
C SER A 101 15.00 18.18 5.34
N SER A 102 16.12 17.45 5.26
CA SER A 102 17.20 17.75 4.31
C SER A 102 16.87 17.35 2.87
N ASN A 103 15.85 16.50 2.69
CA ASN A 103 15.45 15.96 1.41
C ASN A 103 14.11 16.55 0.98
N ILE A 104 14.14 17.71 0.32
CA ILE A 104 12.95 18.31 -0.27
C ILE A 104 12.53 17.44 -1.45
N THR A 105 11.52 16.60 -1.22
CA THR A 105 10.92 15.75 -2.25
C THR A 105 9.73 16.45 -2.90
N ALA A 106 9.19 15.85 -3.98
CA ALA A 106 7.95 16.31 -4.60
C ALA A 106 6.73 16.31 -3.64
N ALA A 107 6.83 15.66 -2.49
CA ALA A 107 5.80 15.70 -1.45
C ALA A 107 5.84 16.98 -0.60
N GLY A 108 6.80 17.89 -0.81
CA GLY A 108 6.97 19.09 0.02
C GLY A 108 7.71 18.82 1.34
N ALA A 109 7.80 19.86 2.17
CA ALA A 109 8.41 19.76 3.50
C ALA A 109 7.48 19.00 4.48
N PRO A 110 8.02 18.23 5.44
CA PRO A 110 7.22 17.58 6.48
C PRO A 110 6.28 18.58 7.16
N SER A 111 5.01 18.21 7.28
CA SER A 111 3.97 19.02 7.91
C SER A 111 2.90 18.09 8.52
N PRO A 112 2.22 18.48 9.61
CA PRO A 112 1.05 17.76 10.11
C PRO A 112 -0.17 17.86 9.16
N HIS A 113 -0.10 18.69 8.12
CA HIS A 113 -1.18 18.87 7.15
C HIS A 113 -0.86 18.13 5.84
N VAL A 114 -1.87 17.48 5.27
CA VAL A 114 -1.77 16.74 4.01
C VAL A 114 -2.79 17.30 3.03
N LEU A 115 -2.32 17.68 1.84
CA LEU A 115 -3.15 17.98 0.69
C LEU A 115 -3.35 16.70 -0.12
N ILE A 116 -4.61 16.36 -0.38
CA ILE A 116 -5.03 15.20 -1.17
C ILE A 116 -5.82 15.73 -2.37
N THR A 117 -5.35 15.44 -3.58
CA THR A 117 -5.98 15.91 -4.83
C THR A 117 -6.28 14.74 -5.77
N ASN A 118 -7.03 15.02 -6.84
CA ASN A 118 -7.45 14.05 -7.84
C ASN A 118 -8.25 12.87 -7.26
N ILE A 119 -9.12 13.18 -6.29
CA ILE A 119 -10.08 12.22 -5.71
C ILE A 119 -11.41 12.28 -6.47
N VAL A 120 -11.80 13.46 -6.93
CA VAL A 120 -13.05 13.74 -7.64
C VAL A 120 -12.80 14.86 -8.65
N SER A 121 -13.50 14.85 -9.79
CA SER A 121 -13.44 15.99 -10.71
C SER A 121 -14.27 17.15 -10.21
N LEU A 122 -13.99 18.36 -10.71
CA LEU A 122 -14.82 19.54 -10.43
C LEU A 122 -16.28 19.32 -10.84
N GLU A 123 -16.52 18.70 -12.00
CA GLU A 123 -17.87 18.39 -12.46
C GLU A 123 -18.61 17.41 -11.54
N ALA A 124 -17.96 16.31 -11.14
CA ALA A 124 -18.55 15.35 -10.22
C ALA A 124 -18.76 15.97 -8.83
N TYR A 125 -17.86 16.83 -8.38
CA TYR A 125 -18.03 17.59 -7.14
C TYR A 125 -19.27 18.49 -7.21
N ARG A 126 -19.47 19.22 -8.31
CA ARG A 126 -20.67 20.06 -8.53
C ARG A 126 -21.95 19.23 -8.51
N GLN A 127 -21.93 18.02 -9.10
CA GLN A 127 -23.07 17.10 -9.05
C GLN A 127 -23.34 16.61 -7.61
N LEU A 128 -22.31 16.21 -6.86
CA LEU A 128 -22.45 15.80 -5.45
C LEU A 128 -23.01 16.93 -4.57
N VAL A 129 -22.68 18.19 -4.87
CA VAL A 129 -23.27 19.36 -4.21
C VAL A 129 -24.74 19.52 -4.57
N ALA A 130 -25.08 19.42 -5.85
CA ALA A 130 -26.46 19.55 -6.33
C ALA A 130 -27.40 18.44 -5.81
N GLU A 131 -26.86 17.24 -5.59
CA GLU A 131 -27.58 16.06 -5.10
C GLU A 131 -27.63 15.94 -3.56
N ASP A 132 -27.04 16.88 -2.83
CA ASP A 132 -26.89 16.83 -1.35
C ASP A 132 -26.19 15.54 -0.85
N SER A 133 -25.35 14.94 -1.71
CA SER A 133 -24.61 13.71 -1.44
C SER A 133 -23.14 13.96 -1.07
N LEU A 134 -22.67 15.22 -1.15
CA LEU A 134 -21.30 15.61 -0.82
C LEU A 134 -20.87 15.17 0.58
N GLN A 135 -21.72 15.31 1.61
CA GLN A 135 -21.34 14.92 2.98
C GLN A 135 -21.02 13.43 3.12
N GLN A 136 -21.78 12.58 2.42
CA GLN A 136 -21.52 11.13 2.41
C GLN A 136 -20.19 10.83 1.73
N PHE A 137 -19.91 11.51 0.61
CA PHE A 137 -18.64 11.41 -0.10
C PHE A 137 -17.45 11.84 0.78
N VAL A 138 -17.54 13.01 1.41
CA VAL A 138 -16.51 13.54 2.32
C VAL A 138 -16.26 12.55 3.46
N THR A 139 -17.33 12.02 4.05
CA THR A 139 -17.22 11.02 5.14
C THR A 139 -16.48 9.77 4.66
N ALA A 140 -16.81 9.23 3.50
CA ALA A 140 -16.14 8.05 2.95
C ALA A 140 -14.64 8.31 2.66
N VAL A 141 -14.30 9.48 2.13
CA VAL A 141 -12.90 9.90 1.92
C VAL A 141 -12.17 9.99 3.26
N LEU A 142 -12.77 10.64 4.27
CA LEU A 142 -12.17 10.79 5.58
C LEU A 142 -11.99 9.45 6.30
N GLU A 143 -12.99 8.56 6.26
CA GLU A 143 -12.87 7.21 6.84
C GLU A 143 -11.69 6.46 6.24
N LYS A 144 -11.47 6.58 4.92
CA LYS A 144 -10.33 5.96 4.27
C LYS A 144 -9.00 6.55 4.72
N VAL A 145 -8.94 7.87 4.83
CA VAL A 145 -7.77 8.59 5.32
C VAL A 145 -7.46 8.20 6.78
N GLU A 146 -8.47 8.08 7.62
CA GLU A 146 -8.36 7.70 9.03
C GLU A 146 -7.90 6.25 9.21
N GLU A 147 -8.41 5.32 8.38
CA GLU A 147 -7.95 3.92 8.34
C GLU A 147 -6.44 3.86 8.08
N VAL A 148 -5.97 4.62 7.09
CA VAL A 148 -4.56 4.69 6.71
C VAL A 148 -3.72 5.37 7.80
N ALA A 149 -4.19 6.48 8.35
CA ALA A 149 -3.50 7.22 9.42
C ALA A 149 -3.45 6.43 10.75
N LYS A 150 -4.41 5.52 10.95
CA LYS A 150 -4.72 4.89 12.24
C LYS A 150 -4.97 5.94 13.33
N GLU A 151 -5.68 7.00 12.97
CA GLU A 151 -6.18 8.04 13.88
C GLU A 151 -7.30 8.83 13.22
N LYS A 152 -8.06 9.58 14.04
CA LYS A 152 -9.07 10.52 13.56
C LYS A 152 -8.41 11.76 12.98
N VAL A 153 -8.99 12.29 11.90
CA VAL A 153 -8.56 13.57 11.31
C VAL A 153 -9.01 14.69 12.26
N ALA A 154 -8.07 15.53 12.71
CA ALA A 154 -8.35 16.58 13.69
C ALA A 154 -9.16 17.73 13.08
N HIS A 155 -8.83 18.09 11.84
CA HIS A 155 -9.53 19.10 11.06
C HIS A 155 -9.41 18.76 9.58
N HIS A 156 -10.47 19.00 8.81
CA HIS A 156 -10.43 18.91 7.36
C HIS A 156 -11.01 20.16 6.71
N ALA A 157 -10.48 20.54 5.56
CA ALA A 157 -11.02 21.59 4.70
C ALA A 157 -11.08 21.09 3.26
N ILE A 158 -12.05 21.59 2.51
CA ILE A 158 -12.18 21.35 1.07
C ILE A 158 -11.80 22.65 0.38
N LEU A 159 -10.80 22.59 -0.50
CA LEU A 159 -10.41 23.69 -1.37
C LEU A 159 -10.96 23.40 -2.75
N VAL A 160 -11.68 24.37 -3.31
CA VAL A 160 -12.25 24.28 -4.64
C VAL A 160 -11.75 25.48 -5.43
N ASP A 161 -11.01 25.19 -6.50
CA ASP A 161 -10.58 26.17 -7.47
C ASP A 161 -11.62 26.22 -8.60
N ASP A 162 -12.53 27.17 -8.49
CA ASP A 162 -13.61 27.38 -9.46
C ASP A 162 -13.37 28.72 -10.15
N ASP A 163 -12.52 28.69 -11.18
CA ASP A 163 -12.13 29.86 -11.97
C ASP A 163 -13.27 30.45 -12.83
N ASP A 164 -14.54 30.05 -12.64
CA ASP A 164 -15.70 30.73 -13.23
C ASP A 164 -15.94 32.14 -12.63
N LYS A 165 -15.02 32.67 -11.80
CA LYS A 165 -15.01 34.05 -11.32
C LYS A 165 -13.85 34.88 -11.87
N SER A 166 -13.69 34.88 -13.19
CA SER A 166 -13.02 36.00 -13.87
C SER A 166 -13.92 37.24 -13.89
N ASP A 167 -14.32 37.78 -12.74
CA ASP A 167 -15.00 39.09 -12.66
C ASP A 167 -15.05 39.60 -11.22
N THR A 168 -13.89 39.87 -10.60
CA THR A 168 -13.78 41.04 -9.70
C THR A 168 -12.31 41.48 -9.59
N GLU A 169 -11.97 42.49 -10.39
CA GLU A 169 -10.91 43.48 -10.22
C GLU A 169 -9.90 43.23 -9.08
N SER A 170 -8.78 42.59 -9.41
CA SER A 170 -7.54 42.79 -8.65
C SER A 170 -6.75 43.93 -9.29
N PRO A 171 -6.57 45.09 -8.63
CA PRO A 171 -5.69 46.12 -9.14
C PRO A 171 -4.24 45.68 -8.94
N ALA A 172 -3.56 45.61 -10.08
CA ALA A 172 -2.16 45.30 -10.28
C ALA A 172 -1.20 45.97 -9.28
N LYS A 173 -0.29 45.16 -8.72
CA LYS A 173 1.07 45.50 -8.29
C LYS A 173 1.86 44.20 -8.21
N ASP A 174 3.10 44.05 -8.64
CA ASP A 174 3.96 44.78 -9.56
C ASP A 174 5.09 43.77 -9.84
N LYS A 175 5.39 43.56 -11.11
CA LYS A 175 6.70 43.18 -11.67
C LYS A 175 7.65 42.32 -10.82
N VAL A 176 7.74 41.02 -11.15
CA VAL A 176 9.01 40.29 -11.08
C VAL A 176 9.51 40.06 -12.50
N LYS A 177 10.65 40.68 -12.74
CA LYS A 177 11.34 40.85 -14.02
C LYS A 177 12.06 39.56 -14.39
N GLU A 178 11.72 39.02 -15.55
CA GLU A 178 12.47 37.98 -16.26
C GLU A 178 13.93 38.40 -16.54
N LYS A 179 14.81 37.40 -16.51
CA LYS A 179 16.07 37.18 -17.29
C LYS A 179 16.76 35.98 -16.63
N GLN A 180 16.67 34.73 -17.08
CA GLN A 180 16.88 34.13 -18.41
C GLN A 180 18.33 34.26 -18.92
N GLY A 181 18.93 33.11 -19.26
CA GLY A 181 20.26 32.93 -19.89
C GLY A 181 21.13 31.95 -19.08
N GLU A 182 21.09 30.64 -19.34
CA GLU A 182 21.90 29.90 -20.35
C GLU A 182 23.39 29.84 -19.97
N ASP A 183 24.16 28.78 -20.16
CA ASP A 183 23.95 27.39 -20.51
C ASP A 183 25.29 26.72 -20.20
N GLY A 184 25.29 25.54 -19.61
CA GLY A 184 26.49 24.79 -19.23
C GLY A 184 26.34 23.33 -19.60
N ASP A 185 26.37 23.09 -20.91
CA ASP A 185 26.28 21.83 -21.63
C ASP A 185 27.11 20.70 -20.96
N GLY A 186 26.41 19.80 -20.28
CA GLY A 186 26.92 18.58 -19.69
C GLY A 186 26.58 17.39 -20.58
N THR A 187 27.44 17.12 -21.57
CA THR A 187 27.35 15.96 -22.45
C THR A 187 27.86 14.70 -21.73
N GLY A 188 26.99 13.71 -21.48
CA GLY A 188 27.46 12.40 -20.99
C GLY A 188 26.35 11.40 -20.59
N PRO A 189 26.21 10.23 -21.25
CA PRO A 189 24.97 9.46 -21.28
C PRO A 189 24.86 8.44 -20.15
N GLY A 190 23.85 8.57 -19.30
CA GLY A 190 23.50 7.61 -18.25
C GLY A 190 22.14 6.98 -18.50
N LYS A 191 22.11 5.84 -19.20
CA LYS A 191 20.99 4.91 -19.44
C LYS A 191 19.82 5.05 -18.44
N ALA A 192 18.84 5.88 -18.78
CA ALA A 192 17.58 5.94 -18.06
C ALA A 192 16.80 4.66 -18.33
N LYS A 193 16.73 3.79 -17.32
CA LYS A 193 15.83 2.63 -17.27
C LYS A 193 14.43 3.09 -17.65
N LYS A 194 13.96 2.68 -18.84
CA LYS A 194 12.56 2.71 -19.27
C LYS A 194 11.73 2.10 -18.13
N ARG A 195 11.09 2.95 -17.33
CA ARG A 195 10.03 2.51 -16.42
C ARG A 195 8.89 2.05 -17.32
N ALA A 196 8.52 0.79 -17.18
CA ALA A 196 7.35 0.22 -17.86
C ALA A 196 6.15 1.12 -17.55
N ARG A 197 5.64 1.78 -18.59
CA ARG A 197 4.35 2.45 -18.55
C ARG A 197 3.33 1.33 -18.47
N HIS A 198 2.59 1.27 -17.37
CA HIS A 198 1.42 0.40 -17.24
C HIS A 198 0.45 0.77 -18.36
N GLU A 199 0.06 -0.24 -19.13
CA GLU A 199 -0.89 -0.14 -20.24
C GLU A 199 -2.31 0.17 -19.74
N GLU A 200 -2.94 1.11 -20.46
CA GLU A 200 -4.35 1.14 -20.87
C GLU A 200 -5.41 0.68 -19.84
N GLY A 201 -5.83 1.63 -19.01
CA GLY A 201 -7.24 1.78 -18.64
C GLY A 201 -7.61 3.22 -18.97
N ASP A 202 -8.82 3.46 -19.52
CA ASP A 202 -9.35 4.77 -19.90
C ASP A 202 -8.74 5.88 -19.05
N SER A 203 -7.92 6.73 -19.66
CA SER A 203 -7.13 7.71 -18.93
C SER A 203 -8.07 8.76 -18.36
N VAL A 204 -8.59 8.50 -17.16
CA VAL A 204 -9.34 9.48 -16.39
C VAL A 204 -8.44 10.69 -16.24
N SER A 205 -8.89 11.84 -16.74
CA SER A 205 -8.10 13.08 -16.75
C SER A 205 -7.75 13.48 -15.32
N PHE A 206 -6.49 13.88 -15.11
CA PHE A 206 -6.07 14.45 -13.84
C PHE A 206 -6.81 15.78 -13.61
N ASP A 207 -7.44 15.91 -12.45
CA ASP A 207 -8.20 17.10 -12.05
C ASP A 207 -7.85 17.42 -10.59
N ASP A 208 -7.23 18.57 -10.35
CA ASP A 208 -6.81 19.05 -9.03
C ASP A 208 -7.56 20.28 -8.54
N HIS A 209 -8.66 20.68 -9.22
CA HIS A 209 -9.50 21.80 -8.79
C HIS A 209 -10.17 21.52 -7.44
N VAL A 210 -10.42 20.25 -7.10
CA VAL A 210 -10.97 19.85 -5.79
C VAL A 210 -9.89 19.16 -4.98
N ALA A 211 -9.57 19.75 -3.83
CA ALA A 211 -8.56 19.25 -2.91
C ALA A 211 -9.08 19.13 -1.48
N PHE A 212 -8.62 18.10 -0.78
CA PHE A 212 -8.88 17.88 0.63
C PHE A 212 -7.62 18.18 1.43
N VAL A 213 -7.72 19.10 2.39
CA VAL A 213 -6.68 19.33 3.39
C VAL A 213 -7.07 18.59 4.66
N CYS A 214 -6.27 17.63 5.08
CA CYS A 214 -6.46 16.90 6.33
C CYS A 214 -5.34 17.27 7.32
N THR A 215 -5.72 17.56 8.57
CA THR A 215 -4.78 17.87 9.65
C THR A 215 -4.69 16.70 10.62
N PHE A 216 -3.46 16.31 10.93
CA PHE A 216 -3.12 15.21 11.82
C PHE A 216 -2.43 15.69 13.10
N SER A 217 -2.30 14.78 14.06
CA SER A 217 -1.65 15.07 15.34
C SER A 217 -0.14 15.34 15.22
N SER A 218 0.49 14.86 14.14
CA SER A 218 1.94 14.96 13.94
C SER A 218 2.33 14.74 12.47
N GLU A 219 3.53 15.22 12.11
CA GLU A 219 4.15 14.96 10.81
C GLU A 219 4.30 13.47 10.52
N ALA A 220 4.58 12.65 11.54
CA ALA A 220 4.72 11.20 11.37
C ALA A 220 3.43 10.52 10.88
N LYS A 221 2.27 11.05 11.31
CA LYS A 221 0.95 10.57 10.91
C LYS A 221 0.59 11.07 9.52
N ALA A 222 0.85 12.34 9.23
CA ALA A 222 0.74 12.89 7.88
C ALA A 222 1.62 12.12 6.86
N ALA A 223 2.88 11.85 7.21
CA ALA A 223 3.81 11.08 6.37
C ALA A 223 3.31 9.66 6.09
N ARG A 224 2.60 9.06 7.04
CA ARG A 224 1.96 7.75 6.85
C ARG A 224 0.91 7.83 5.74
N VAL A 225 0.00 8.80 5.83
CA VAL A 225 -1.03 9.04 4.81
C VAL A 225 -0.40 9.29 3.45
N VAL A 226 0.57 10.21 3.36
CA VAL A 226 1.29 10.49 2.10
C VAL A 226 1.99 9.23 1.57
N SER A 227 2.57 8.40 2.44
CA SER A 227 3.29 7.20 2.00
C SER A 227 2.38 6.12 1.41
N GLU A 228 1.17 5.97 1.93
CA GLU A 228 0.24 4.89 1.59
C GLU A 228 -0.83 5.30 0.58
N LEU A 229 -1.36 6.52 0.70
CA LEU A 229 -2.46 7.02 -0.13
C LEU A 229 -1.99 7.61 -1.46
N HIS A 230 -0.80 8.19 -1.52
CA HIS A 230 -0.25 8.70 -2.78
C HIS A 230 -0.04 7.56 -3.80
N GLY A 231 -0.67 7.69 -4.96
CA GLY A 231 -0.68 6.71 -6.04
C GLY A 231 -1.68 5.57 -5.84
N SER A 232 -2.45 5.57 -4.75
CA SER A 232 -3.61 4.70 -4.61
C SER A 232 -4.72 5.12 -5.57
N THR A 233 -5.62 4.20 -5.91
CA THR A 233 -6.75 4.49 -6.78
C THR A 233 -8.01 4.77 -5.97
N PHE A 234 -8.69 5.86 -6.31
CA PHE A 234 -10.01 6.24 -5.80
C PHE A 234 -10.88 6.58 -7.00
N ASP A 235 -12.00 5.88 -7.17
CA ASP A 235 -12.90 6.03 -8.33
C ASP A 235 -12.16 6.06 -9.68
N SER A 236 -11.31 5.06 -9.93
CA SER A 236 -10.45 4.96 -11.12
C SER A 236 -9.39 6.08 -11.30
N ARG A 237 -9.31 7.05 -10.38
CA ARG A 237 -8.30 8.13 -10.37
C ARG A 237 -7.13 7.79 -9.47
N ALA A 238 -5.92 8.15 -9.88
CA ALA A 238 -4.73 8.03 -9.03
C ALA A 238 -4.63 9.24 -8.09
N VAL A 239 -4.77 8.98 -6.79
CA VAL A 239 -4.75 10.02 -5.75
C VAL A 239 -3.34 10.60 -5.62
N LEU A 240 -3.24 11.92 -5.59
CA LEU A 240 -1.98 12.62 -5.33
C LEU A 240 -2.00 13.19 -3.91
N CYS A 241 -1.06 12.74 -3.06
CA CYS A 241 -0.87 13.31 -1.73
C CYS A 241 0.47 14.01 -1.61
N ARG A 242 0.47 15.18 -0.97
CA ARG A 242 1.67 15.93 -0.55
C ARG A 242 1.43 16.58 0.81
N PHE A 243 2.51 16.93 1.50
CA PHE A 243 2.41 17.80 2.66
C PHE A 243 1.93 19.19 2.23
N TYR A 244 1.15 19.83 3.10
CA TYR A 244 0.63 21.16 2.89
C TYR A 244 1.24 22.13 3.91
N ALA A 245 1.79 23.22 3.43
CA ALA A 245 2.23 24.32 4.27
C ALA A 245 1.03 25.26 4.44
N LEU A 246 0.42 25.23 5.62
CA LEU A 246 -0.55 26.24 6.05
C LEU A 246 0.19 27.46 6.59
#